data_AF-A0A9Q1BAE3-F1
#
_entry.id   AF-A0A9Q1BAE3-F1
#
_cell.length_a   1.000
_cell.length_b   1.000
_cell.length_c   1.000
_cell.angle_alpha   90.00
_cell.angle_beta   90.00
_cell.angle_gamma   90.00
#
_symmetry.space_group_name_H-M   'P 1'
#
loop_
_entity.id
_entity.type
_entity.pdbx_description
1 polymer ?
#
loop_
_entity_poly.entity_id
_entity_poly.type
_entity_poly.pdbx_seq_one_letter_code
_entity_poly.pdbx_strand_id
1 'polypeptide(L)'
;MPGIAYPEEIPTWHSLSTLPPAVQQIEEILPMVHPPNGAPFVPSLEAFARRSTLHGIRHILHRGRYTFRSFLWTVAFLGCLGILIHVYAERVQLYFQYPHITSLEEENLQDMVFPAVTLCNLNLLRFSQLTGHDLYWAGEYLGFLDSYDRIASSQTADLEDVETLSQKLEQSKGQRNLPFDFQELHERAGHQMAEMLVECKFGNDSCNASDFEIVSPHLSACALTVGFEEKGWCLIEIVGKLE
;
A
#
# COMPACT_ATOMS: atom_id res chain seq x y z
N MET A 1 27.54 14.97 -19.33
CA MET A 1 26.29 15.59 -19.81
C MET A 1 26.43 17.10 -19.67
N PRO A 2 26.28 17.88 -20.75
CA PRO A 2 26.41 19.34 -20.70
C PRO A 2 25.12 19.98 -20.17
N GLY A 3 25.28 20.98 -19.29
CA GLY A 3 24.18 21.71 -18.65
C GLY A 3 23.47 22.65 -19.62
N ILE A 4 22.14 22.64 -19.57
CA ILE A 4 21.27 23.54 -20.33
C ILE A 4 21.06 24.80 -19.50
N ALA A 5 21.49 25.95 -20.04
CA ALA A 5 21.20 27.27 -19.52
C ALA A 5 19.74 27.65 -19.83
N TYR A 6 19.01 28.16 -18.84
CA TYR A 6 17.69 28.75 -19.04
C TYR A 6 17.83 30.18 -19.58
N PRO A 7 17.04 30.61 -20.58
CA PRO A 7 16.98 32.02 -20.96
C PRO A 7 16.23 32.81 -19.87
N GLU A 8 16.91 33.80 -19.28
CA GLU A 8 16.27 34.93 -18.63
C GLU A 8 15.59 35.77 -19.72
N GLU A 9 14.26 35.73 -19.79
CA GLU A 9 13.35 36.84 -20.14
C GLU A 9 11.97 36.29 -20.54
N ILE A 10 10.95 36.64 -19.76
CA ILE A 10 9.54 36.35 -20.05
C ILE A 10 9.03 37.49 -20.94
N PRO A 11 8.53 37.24 -22.17
CA PRO A 11 8.03 38.31 -23.02
C PRO A 11 6.76 38.93 -22.45
N THR A 12 6.71 40.26 -22.43
CA THR A 12 5.56 41.04 -21.99
C THR A 12 4.33 40.86 -22.90
N TRP A 13 3.13 40.91 -22.31
CA TRP A 13 1.81 40.65 -22.91
C TRP A 13 1.45 41.45 -24.17
N HIS A 14 2.19 42.49 -24.53
CA HIS A 14 1.95 43.28 -25.75
C HIS A 14 2.39 42.60 -27.05
N SER A 15 3.03 41.43 -26.99
CA SER A 15 3.59 40.70 -28.15
C SER A 15 2.66 39.63 -28.74
N LEU A 16 1.52 39.36 -28.10
CA LEU A 16 0.58 38.28 -28.46
C LEU A 16 -0.70 38.78 -29.17
N SER A 17 -0.78 40.07 -29.51
CA SER A 17 -1.97 40.66 -30.12
C SER A 17 -2.14 40.40 -31.62
N THR A 18 -1.24 39.64 -32.25
CA THR A 18 -1.44 39.17 -33.63
C THR A 18 -1.80 37.69 -33.62
N LEU A 19 -3.08 37.41 -33.85
CA LEU A 19 -3.57 36.06 -34.14
C LEU A 19 -2.82 35.49 -35.37
N PRO A 20 -2.47 34.19 -35.38
CA PRO A 20 -1.81 33.58 -36.53
C PRO A 20 -2.68 33.72 -37.79
N PRO A 21 -2.08 33.83 -39.00
CA PRO A 21 -2.79 34.12 -40.25
C PRO A 21 -3.91 33.11 -40.58
N ALA A 22 -3.86 31.90 -40.01
CA ALA A 22 -4.91 30.89 -40.11
C ALA A 22 -6.23 31.27 -39.42
N VAL A 23 -6.21 32.17 -38.43
CA VAL A 23 -7.40 32.63 -37.69
C VAL A 23 -8.04 33.86 -38.36
N GLN A 24 -7.25 34.69 -39.04
CA GLN A 24 -7.76 35.86 -39.78
C GLN A 24 -8.62 35.49 -41.00
N GLN A 25 -8.45 34.29 -41.57
CA GLN A 25 -9.27 33.82 -42.68
C GLN A 25 -10.68 33.34 -42.28
N ILE A 26 -11.00 33.22 -40.98
CA ILE A 26 -12.30 32.69 -40.54
C ILE A 26 -13.39 33.76 -40.55
N GLU A 27 -13.04 35.05 -40.55
CA GLU A 27 -14.02 36.15 -40.48
C GLU A 27 -14.62 36.55 -41.84
N GLU A 28 -14.07 36.05 -42.96
CA GLU A 28 -14.42 36.49 -44.31
C GLU A 28 -15.43 35.59 -45.05
N ILE A 29 -16.18 34.74 -44.34
CA ILE A 29 -17.29 33.96 -44.93
C ILE A 29 -18.58 34.13 -44.11
N LEU A 30 -18.96 35.38 -43.86
CA LEU A 30 -20.32 35.75 -43.50
C LEU A 30 -20.94 36.48 -44.69
N PRO A 31 -21.82 35.86 -45.49
CA PRO A 31 -22.70 36.65 -46.34
C PRO A 31 -23.65 37.41 -45.41
N MET A 32 -23.34 38.69 -45.17
CA MET A 32 -24.24 39.69 -44.62
C MET A 32 -25.37 39.91 -45.63
N VAL A 33 -26.39 39.05 -45.58
CA VAL A 33 -27.66 39.30 -46.27
C VAL A 33 -28.38 40.36 -45.46
N HIS A 34 -28.29 41.63 -45.89
CA HIS A 34 -29.15 42.69 -45.38
C HIS A 34 -30.61 42.38 -45.76
N PRO A 35 -31.54 42.31 -44.79
CA PRO A 35 -32.96 42.30 -45.11
C PRO A 35 -33.40 43.70 -45.57
N PRO A 36 -34.28 43.82 -46.56
CA PRO A 36 -34.94 45.09 -46.81
C PRO A 36 -35.90 45.32 -45.64
N ASN A 37 -35.72 46.44 -44.94
CA ASN A 37 -36.57 46.97 -43.86
C ASN A 37 -36.21 46.51 -42.43
N GLY A 38 -35.24 47.19 -41.81
CA GLY A 38 -35.27 47.71 -40.42
C GLY A 38 -35.63 46.81 -39.21
N ALA A 39 -35.93 45.54 -39.36
CA ALA A 39 -36.20 44.64 -38.25
C ALA A 39 -34.88 44.08 -37.68
N PRO A 40 -34.74 43.91 -36.35
CA PRO A 40 -33.58 43.25 -35.77
C PRO A 40 -33.43 41.84 -36.36
N PHE A 41 -32.24 41.54 -36.89
CA PHE A 41 -31.91 40.23 -37.45
C PHE A 41 -31.88 39.21 -36.31
N VAL A 42 -32.97 38.46 -36.13
CA VAL A 42 -32.98 37.27 -35.28
C VAL A 42 -32.52 36.11 -36.16
N PRO A 43 -31.31 35.55 -35.96
CA PRO A 43 -30.86 34.43 -36.76
C PRO A 43 -31.85 33.26 -36.60
N SER A 44 -32.33 32.71 -37.72
CA SER A 44 -33.26 31.60 -37.67
C SER A 44 -32.58 30.34 -37.13
N LEU A 45 -33.32 29.52 -36.40
CA LEU A 45 -32.85 28.22 -35.91
C LEU A 45 -32.33 27.31 -37.04
N GLU A 46 -32.87 27.48 -38.25
CA GLU A 46 -32.38 26.83 -39.48
C GLU A 46 -31.00 27.36 -39.91
N ALA A 47 -30.78 28.68 -39.91
CA ALA A 47 -29.49 29.27 -40.23
C ALA A 47 -28.41 28.82 -39.25
N PHE A 48 -28.76 28.64 -37.97
CA PHE A 48 -27.89 28.05 -36.97
C PHE A 48 -27.63 26.55 -37.25
N ALA A 49 -28.67 25.76 -37.50
CA ALA A 49 -28.55 24.32 -37.75
C ALA A 49 -27.70 23.99 -38.99
N ARG A 50 -27.72 24.85 -40.02
CA ARG A 50 -26.87 24.71 -41.22
C ARG A 50 -25.40 25.05 -40.96
N ARG A 51 -25.09 25.86 -39.94
CA ARG A 51 -23.73 26.28 -39.55
C ARG A 51 -23.17 25.46 -38.39
N SER A 52 -23.99 24.60 -37.77
CA SER A 52 -23.56 23.74 -36.68
C SER A 52 -22.74 22.54 -37.19
N THR A 53 -21.77 22.11 -36.39
CA THR A 53 -21.01 20.86 -36.58
C THR A 53 -21.77 19.63 -36.10
N LEU A 54 -22.94 19.84 -35.49
CA LEU A 54 -23.76 18.78 -34.91
C LEU A 54 -24.47 18.00 -36.02
N HIS A 55 -24.05 16.76 -36.23
CA HIS A 55 -24.53 15.94 -37.32
C HIS A 55 -26.01 15.62 -37.14
N GLY A 56 -26.81 15.80 -38.19
CA GLY A 56 -28.26 15.51 -38.19
C GLY A 56 -29.16 16.72 -37.92
N ILE A 57 -28.68 17.77 -37.23
CA ILE A 57 -29.52 18.92 -36.84
C ILE A 57 -30.06 19.72 -38.03
N ARG A 58 -29.27 19.81 -39.11
CA ARG A 58 -29.69 20.46 -40.37
C ARG A 58 -30.85 19.75 -41.08
N HIS A 59 -31.00 18.43 -40.87
CA HIS A 59 -32.05 17.62 -41.50
C HIS A 59 -33.36 17.66 -40.70
N ILE A 60 -33.28 18.07 -39.44
CA ILE A 60 -34.42 18.22 -38.53
C ILE A 60 -35.03 19.62 -38.63
N LEU A 61 -34.20 20.65 -38.79
CA LEU A 61 -34.60 22.07 -38.72
C LEU A 61 -34.74 22.76 -40.09
N HIS A 62 -35.10 22.01 -41.12
CA HIS A 62 -35.32 22.56 -42.46
C HIS A 62 -36.66 23.31 -42.56
N ARG A 63 -36.69 24.53 -43.13
CA ARG A 63 -37.96 25.24 -43.43
C ARG A 63 -38.70 24.57 -44.60
N GLY A 64 -39.60 23.65 -44.27
CA GLY A 64 -40.51 22.99 -45.20
C GLY A 64 -41.60 22.21 -44.46
N ARG A 65 -42.62 21.71 -45.18
CA ARG A 65 -43.66 20.83 -44.60
C ARG A 65 -43.00 19.68 -43.84
N TYR A 66 -43.46 19.36 -42.62
CA TYR A 66 -43.00 18.20 -41.86
C TYR A 66 -43.14 16.93 -42.70
N THR A 67 -42.03 16.41 -43.20
CA THR A 67 -41.99 15.18 -44.00
C THR A 67 -41.68 13.99 -43.10
N PHE A 68 -42.13 12.80 -43.50
CA PHE A 68 -41.74 11.54 -42.86
C PHE A 68 -40.22 11.39 -42.73
N ARG A 69 -39.46 11.92 -43.69
CA ARG A 69 -38.00 12.01 -43.65
C ARG A 69 -37.49 12.82 -42.46
N SER A 70 -38.07 13.98 -42.18
CA SER A 70 -37.71 14.81 -41.02
C SER A 70 -37.99 14.07 -39.70
N PHE A 71 -39.12 13.37 -39.62
CA PHE A 71 -39.45 12.55 -38.44
C PHE A 71 -38.41 11.44 -38.21
N LEU A 72 -38.02 10.70 -39.26
CA LEU A 72 -36.98 9.68 -39.16
C LEU A 72 -35.64 10.25 -38.71
N TRP A 73 -35.23 11.41 -39.23
CA TRP A 73 -34.00 12.09 -38.79
C TRP A 73 -34.08 12.53 -37.32
N THR A 74 -35.22 13.01 -36.87
CA THR A 74 -35.44 13.36 -35.46
C THR A 74 -35.33 12.13 -34.56
N VAL A 75 -35.99 11.03 -34.92
CA VAL A 75 -35.94 9.78 -34.14
C VAL A 75 -34.52 9.23 -34.09
N ALA A 76 -33.82 9.18 -35.24
CA ALA A 76 -32.43 8.73 -35.29
C ALA A 76 -31.51 9.62 -34.44
N PHE A 77 -31.68 10.94 -34.52
CA PHE A 77 -30.89 11.89 -33.74
C PHE A 77 -31.14 11.75 -32.23
N LEU A 78 -32.40 11.67 -31.79
CA LEU A 78 -32.75 11.43 -30.39
C LEU A 78 -32.24 10.07 -29.91
N GLY A 79 -32.33 9.03 -30.76
CA GLY A 79 -31.80 7.71 -30.46
C GLY A 79 -30.29 7.74 -30.24
N CYS A 80 -29.54 8.36 -31.15
CA CYS A 80 -28.08 8.53 -31.01
C CYS A 80 -27.72 9.35 -29.76
N LEU A 81 -28.44 10.43 -29.49
CA LEU A 81 -28.22 11.26 -28.30
C LEU A 81 -28.51 10.48 -27.00
N GLY A 82 -29.59 9.70 -26.96
CA GLY A 82 -29.95 8.87 -25.81
C GLY A 82 -28.90 7.79 -25.53
N ILE A 83 -28.45 7.07 -26.57
CA ILE A 83 -27.38 6.07 -26.44
C ILE A 83 -26.08 6.73 -25.97
N LEU A 84 -25.72 7.90 -26.52
CA LEU A 84 -24.53 8.64 -26.12
C LEU A 84 -24.57 9.00 -24.63
N ILE A 85 -25.69 9.57 -24.14
CA ILE A 85 -25.85 9.93 -22.73
C ILE A 85 -25.76 8.70 -21.84
N HIS A 86 -26.41 7.60 -22.22
CA HIS A 86 -26.39 6.36 -21.44
C HIS A 86 -24.97 5.79 -21.31
N VAL A 87 -24.26 5.61 -22.43
CA VAL A 87 -22.88 5.12 -22.44
C VAL A 87 -21.97 6.07 -21.65
N TYR A 88 -22.13 7.38 -21.80
CA TYR A 88 -21.31 8.35 -21.08
C TYR A 88 -21.53 8.28 -19.57
N ALA A 89 -22.80 8.16 -19.12
CA ALA A 89 -23.13 8.00 -17.71
C ALA A 89 -22.50 6.72 -17.12
N GLU A 90 -22.59 5.59 -17.83
CA GLU A 90 -21.94 4.34 -17.40
C GLU A 90 -20.41 4.50 -17.29
N ARG A 91 -19.77 5.17 -18.24
CA ARG A 91 -18.31 5.40 -18.20
C ARG A 91 -17.89 6.35 -17.09
N VAL A 92 -18.66 7.39 -16.81
CA VAL A 92 -18.40 8.30 -15.69
C VAL A 92 -18.59 7.57 -14.35
N GLN A 93 -19.62 6.75 -14.22
CA GLN A 93 -19.81 5.91 -13.03
C GLN A 93 -18.63 4.94 -12.86
N LEU A 94 -18.20 4.26 -13.94
CA LEU A 94 -17.05 3.37 -13.91
C LEU A 94 -15.75 4.11 -13.54
N TYR A 95 -15.56 5.34 -14.03
CA TYR A 95 -14.42 6.17 -13.66
C TYR A 95 -14.40 6.45 -12.15
N PHE A 96 -15.55 6.82 -11.56
CA PHE A 96 -15.66 7.07 -10.12
C PHE A 96 -15.72 5.81 -9.25
N GLN A 97 -15.77 4.61 -9.84
CA GLN A 97 -15.55 3.36 -9.13
C GLN A 97 -14.06 3.07 -8.89
N TYR A 98 -13.16 3.87 -9.48
CA TYR A 98 -11.70 3.72 -9.38
C TYR A 98 -11.20 2.27 -9.58
N PRO A 99 -11.62 1.57 -10.65
CA PRO A 99 -11.11 0.23 -10.92
C PRO A 99 -9.61 0.32 -11.26
N HIS A 100 -8.81 -0.55 -10.66
CA HIS A 100 -7.39 -0.71 -10.96
C HIS A 100 -7.14 -2.10 -11.53
N ILE A 101 -6.22 -2.18 -12.47
CA ILE A 101 -5.71 -3.46 -13.00
C ILE A 101 -4.25 -3.52 -12.64
N THR A 102 -3.84 -4.61 -11.99
CA THR A 102 -2.44 -4.89 -11.70
C THR A 102 -1.87 -5.75 -12.82
N SER A 103 -0.72 -5.35 -13.36
CA SER A 103 0.09 -6.17 -14.27
C SER A 103 1.24 -6.74 -13.47
N LEU A 104 1.43 -8.06 -13.55
CA LEU A 104 2.55 -8.74 -12.91
C LEU A 104 3.59 -9.08 -13.99
N GLU A 105 4.83 -8.66 -13.75
CA GLU A 105 5.98 -8.99 -14.60
C GLU A 105 7.07 -9.59 -13.71
N GLU A 106 7.75 -10.62 -14.20
CA GLU A 106 8.84 -11.28 -13.48
C GLU A 106 10.17 -10.88 -14.11
N GLU A 107 10.91 -10.00 -13.45
CA GLU A 107 12.25 -9.61 -13.87
C GLU A 107 13.31 -10.35 -13.05
N ASN A 108 14.25 -11.00 -13.73
CA ASN A 108 15.36 -11.67 -13.07
C ASN A 108 16.52 -10.70 -12.85
N LEU A 109 16.66 -10.19 -11.62
CA LEU A 109 17.75 -9.31 -11.22
C LEU A 109 18.97 -10.14 -10.80
N GLN A 110 20.15 -9.78 -11.30
CA GLN A 110 21.40 -10.46 -10.92
C GLN A 110 21.80 -10.16 -9.47
N ASP A 111 21.57 -8.92 -9.03
CA ASP A 111 21.83 -8.46 -7.67
C ASP A 111 20.51 -8.04 -7.01
N MET A 112 20.16 -8.73 -5.92
CA MET A 112 19.01 -8.41 -5.09
C MET A 112 19.45 -8.27 -3.65
N VAL A 113 18.82 -7.34 -2.93
CA VAL A 113 19.04 -7.17 -1.50
C VAL A 113 18.48 -8.39 -0.78
N PHE A 114 19.32 -9.06 -0.01
CA PHE A 114 18.88 -10.18 0.81
C PHE A 114 17.93 -9.67 1.91
N PRO A 115 16.75 -10.29 2.09
CA PRO A 115 15.77 -9.80 3.04
C PRO A 115 16.25 -9.97 4.48
N ALA A 116 15.72 -9.15 5.39
CA ALA A 116 15.93 -9.39 6.81
C ALA A 116 15.23 -10.71 7.22
N VAL A 117 15.94 -11.55 7.96
CA VAL A 117 15.40 -12.83 8.47
C VAL A 117 15.22 -12.74 9.98
N THR A 118 14.02 -12.99 10.47
CA THR A 118 13.73 -13.04 11.90
C THR A 118 13.69 -14.48 12.36
N LEU A 119 14.47 -14.80 13.39
CA LEU A 119 14.55 -16.12 13.99
C LEU A 119 14.08 -16.04 15.42
N CYS A 120 13.14 -16.90 15.76
CA CYS A 120 12.55 -16.94 17.08
C CYS A 120 12.55 -18.37 17.61
N ASN A 121 13.05 -18.58 18.83
CA ASN A 121 12.75 -19.84 19.52
C ASN A 121 11.25 -19.87 19.86
N LEU A 122 10.61 -21.02 19.63
CA LEU A 122 9.23 -21.24 20.05
C LEU A 122 9.12 -21.36 21.56
N ASN A 123 10.20 -21.79 22.22
CA ASN A 123 10.29 -21.67 23.66
C ASN A 123 10.61 -20.21 24.02
N LEU A 124 9.66 -19.52 24.65
CA LEU A 124 9.80 -18.11 25.01
C LEU A 124 10.92 -17.89 26.02
N LEU A 125 11.02 -18.73 27.05
CA LEU A 125 11.90 -18.52 28.20
C LEU A 125 12.68 -19.78 28.55
N ARG A 126 13.92 -19.61 28.97
CA ARG A 126 14.76 -20.66 29.53
C ARG A 126 14.31 -20.94 30.96
N PHE A 127 13.83 -22.16 31.21
CA PHE A 127 13.37 -22.60 32.54
C PHE A 127 14.45 -22.42 33.62
N SER A 128 15.71 -22.64 33.27
CA SER A 128 16.87 -22.47 34.15
C SER A 128 17.04 -21.04 34.68
N GLN A 129 16.61 -20.03 33.91
CA GLN A 129 16.75 -18.62 34.24
C GLN A 129 15.54 -18.04 34.99
N LEU A 130 14.44 -18.80 35.12
CA LEU A 130 13.26 -18.38 35.86
C LEU A 130 13.51 -18.40 37.37
N THR A 131 13.17 -17.32 38.04
CA THR A 131 13.24 -17.21 39.51
C THR A 131 11.88 -17.44 40.15
N GLY A 132 11.87 -17.65 41.47
CA GLY A 132 10.61 -17.75 42.22
C GLY A 132 9.78 -16.46 42.18
N HIS A 133 10.43 -15.30 42.10
CA HIS A 133 9.76 -14.00 41.93
C HIS A 133 9.06 -13.93 40.56
N ASP A 134 9.73 -14.39 39.52
CA ASP A 134 9.16 -14.46 38.16
C ASP A 134 7.94 -15.39 38.12
N LEU A 135 8.02 -16.55 38.77
CA LEU A 135 6.89 -17.48 38.88
C LEU A 135 5.73 -16.89 39.68
N TYR A 136 6.00 -16.11 40.73
CA TYR A 136 4.95 -15.47 41.52
C TYR A 136 4.18 -14.42 40.73
N TRP A 137 4.86 -13.61 39.90
CA TRP A 137 4.20 -12.52 39.16
C TRP A 137 3.71 -12.91 37.76
N ALA A 138 4.41 -13.81 37.08
CA ALA A 138 4.13 -14.21 35.70
C ALA A 138 3.76 -15.69 35.55
N GLY A 139 3.76 -16.50 36.62
CA GLY A 139 3.55 -17.94 36.53
C GLY A 139 2.20 -18.35 35.93
N GLU A 140 1.13 -17.63 36.24
CA GLU A 140 -0.19 -17.86 35.61
C GLU A 140 -0.16 -17.51 34.11
N TYR A 141 0.45 -16.37 33.76
CA TYR A 141 0.59 -15.92 32.37
C TYR A 141 1.43 -16.89 31.52
N LEU A 142 2.49 -17.44 32.12
CA LEU A 142 3.39 -18.40 31.48
C LEU A 142 2.84 -19.85 31.49
N GLY A 143 1.70 -20.09 32.13
CA GLY A 143 1.07 -21.41 32.21
C GLY A 143 1.72 -22.37 33.21
N PHE A 144 2.63 -21.89 34.07
CA PHE A 144 3.22 -22.70 35.15
C PHE A 144 2.27 -22.83 36.35
N LEU A 145 1.46 -21.79 36.62
CA LEU A 145 0.54 -21.74 37.76
C LEU A 145 -0.92 -21.63 37.30
N ASP A 146 -1.84 -22.13 38.12
CA ASP A 146 -3.27 -21.91 37.99
C ASP A 146 -3.71 -20.60 38.67
N SER A 147 -5.00 -20.26 38.58
CA SER A 147 -5.59 -19.07 39.22
C SER A 147 -5.54 -19.09 40.76
N TYR A 148 -5.03 -20.15 41.37
CA TYR A 148 -4.87 -20.34 42.81
C TYR A 148 -3.39 -20.45 43.23
N ASP A 149 -2.47 -20.04 42.36
CA ASP A 149 -1.01 -20.11 42.55
C ASP A 149 -0.47 -21.54 42.75
N ARG A 150 -1.14 -22.55 42.18
CA ARG A 150 -0.72 -23.96 42.22
C ARG A 150 -0.12 -24.38 40.90
N ILE A 151 0.86 -25.28 40.92
CA ILE A 151 1.51 -25.76 39.70
C ILE A 151 0.48 -26.45 38.79
N ALA A 152 0.27 -25.90 37.60
CA ALA A 152 -0.80 -26.29 36.68
C ALA A 152 -0.53 -27.61 35.94
N SER A 153 0.73 -28.01 35.78
CA SER A 153 1.16 -29.08 34.86
C SER A 153 1.42 -30.46 35.49
N SER A 154 0.79 -30.81 36.61
CA SER A 154 1.16 -32.03 37.36
C SER A 154 0.95 -33.37 36.64
N GLN A 155 0.26 -33.40 35.48
CA GLN A 155 -0.06 -34.65 34.77
C GLN A 155 0.92 -35.02 33.64
N THR A 156 1.78 -34.09 33.20
CA THR A 156 2.75 -34.32 32.10
C THR A 156 4.16 -33.79 32.38
N ALA A 157 4.37 -33.05 33.47
CA ALA A 157 5.68 -32.56 33.86
C ALA A 157 6.50 -33.63 34.60
N ASP A 158 7.81 -33.65 34.35
CA ASP A 158 8.74 -34.48 35.12
C ASP A 158 8.72 -34.08 36.60
N LEU A 159 8.80 -35.08 37.48
CA LEU A 159 8.70 -34.88 38.93
C LEU A 159 9.77 -33.92 39.47
N GLU A 160 10.95 -33.90 38.83
CA GLU A 160 12.07 -33.02 39.18
C GLU A 160 11.79 -31.55 38.87
N ASP A 161 11.13 -31.25 37.75
CA ASP A 161 10.74 -29.88 37.39
C ASP A 161 9.66 -29.34 38.33
N VAL A 162 8.70 -30.19 38.70
CA VAL A 162 7.65 -29.84 39.67
C VAL A 162 8.25 -29.55 41.04
N GLU A 163 9.20 -30.36 41.50
CA GLU A 163 9.91 -30.12 42.76
C GLU A 163 10.69 -28.79 42.70
N THR A 164 11.41 -28.55 41.60
CA THR A 164 12.18 -27.32 41.38
C THR A 164 11.28 -26.07 41.37
N LEU A 165 10.13 -26.14 40.70
CA LEU A 165 9.12 -25.07 40.68
C LEU A 165 8.59 -24.81 42.10
N SER A 166 8.25 -25.87 42.83
CA SER A 166 7.72 -25.74 44.20
C SER A 166 8.74 -25.07 45.13
N GLN A 167 10.01 -25.45 45.02
CA GLN A 167 11.10 -24.89 45.81
C GLN A 167 11.33 -23.41 45.48
N LYS A 168 11.38 -23.05 44.19
CA LYS A 168 11.51 -21.65 43.75
C LYS A 168 10.35 -20.78 44.27
N LEU A 169 9.11 -21.27 44.19
CA LEU A 169 7.93 -20.55 44.66
C LEU A 169 7.96 -20.32 46.18
N GLU A 170 8.37 -21.32 46.96
CA GLU A 170 8.52 -21.20 48.40
C GLU A 170 9.61 -20.20 48.79
N GLN A 171 10.76 -20.23 48.10
CA GLN A 171 11.87 -19.31 48.32
C GLN A 171 11.49 -17.85 47.99
N SER A 172 10.54 -17.65 47.08
CA SER A 172 10.09 -16.31 46.66
C SER A 172 9.34 -15.52 47.74
N LYS A 173 8.86 -16.16 48.82
CA LYS A 173 7.98 -15.52 49.83
C LYS A 173 8.52 -14.20 50.39
N GLY A 174 9.84 -14.10 50.56
CA GLY A 174 10.49 -12.88 51.04
C GLY A 174 10.68 -11.77 49.99
N GLN A 175 10.50 -12.08 48.71
CA GLN A 175 10.78 -11.20 47.57
C GLN A 175 9.51 -10.68 46.88
N ARG A 176 8.33 -11.16 47.26
CA ARG A 176 7.03 -10.79 46.64
C ARG A 176 6.71 -9.30 46.66
N ASN A 177 7.30 -8.54 47.58
CA ASN A 177 7.10 -7.08 47.68
C ASN A 177 7.98 -6.26 46.71
N LEU A 178 8.90 -6.91 45.99
CA LEU A 178 9.75 -6.25 45.01
C LEU A 178 8.95 -5.94 43.74
N PRO A 179 9.29 -4.85 43.02
CA PRO A 179 8.69 -4.58 41.73
C PRO A 179 9.01 -5.70 40.73
N PHE A 180 8.11 -5.88 39.75
CA PHE A 180 8.26 -6.85 38.68
C PHE A 180 8.17 -6.13 37.33
N ASP A 181 9.11 -6.46 36.44
CA ASP A 181 9.18 -5.91 35.09
C ASP A 181 9.21 -7.05 34.08
N PHE A 182 8.18 -7.10 33.21
CA PHE A 182 8.10 -8.11 32.16
C PHE A 182 9.22 -7.96 31.13
N GLN A 183 9.69 -6.74 30.88
CA GLN A 183 10.79 -6.53 29.94
C GLN A 183 12.08 -7.15 30.47
N GLU A 184 12.40 -6.89 31.74
CA GLU A 184 13.56 -7.50 32.41
C GLU A 184 13.50 -9.03 32.40
N LEU A 185 12.32 -9.61 32.68
CA LEU A 185 12.12 -11.05 32.60
C LEU A 185 12.45 -11.58 31.20
N HIS A 186 11.95 -10.94 30.15
CA HIS A 186 12.15 -11.40 28.78
C HIS A 186 13.60 -11.23 28.32
N GLU A 187 14.26 -10.15 28.72
CA GLU A 187 15.68 -9.91 28.39
C GLU A 187 16.63 -10.89 29.11
N ARG A 188 16.34 -11.22 30.37
CA ARG A 188 17.16 -12.13 31.18
C ARG A 188 16.88 -13.60 30.87
N ALA A 189 15.61 -14.01 30.98
CA ALA A 189 15.21 -15.40 30.86
C ALA A 189 14.96 -15.83 29.40
N GLY A 190 14.90 -14.89 28.46
CA GLY A 190 14.86 -15.16 27.04
C GLY A 190 16.07 -15.92 26.51
N HIS A 191 15.94 -16.51 25.32
CA HIS A 191 17.03 -17.24 24.65
C HIS A 191 18.02 -16.28 23.99
N GLN A 192 19.31 -16.48 24.24
CA GLN A 192 20.36 -15.66 23.64
C GLN A 192 20.84 -16.27 22.34
N MET A 193 21.01 -15.44 21.31
CA MET A 193 21.48 -15.91 19.99
C MET A 193 22.86 -16.59 20.08
N ALA A 194 23.76 -16.09 20.94
CA ALA A 194 25.07 -16.68 21.16
C ALA A 194 25.04 -18.13 21.68
N GLU A 195 23.95 -18.56 22.31
CA GLU A 195 23.78 -19.93 22.80
C GLU A 195 23.02 -20.83 21.81
N MET A 196 22.13 -20.24 21.01
CA MET A 196 21.35 -20.97 20.00
C MET A 196 22.10 -21.18 18.69
N LEU A 197 22.99 -20.24 18.32
CA LEU A 197 23.71 -20.23 17.05
C LEU A 197 24.88 -21.22 17.08
N VAL A 198 24.72 -22.40 16.47
CA VAL A 198 25.81 -23.38 16.36
C VAL A 198 26.75 -23.05 15.19
N GLU A 199 26.17 -22.70 14.05
CA GLU A 199 26.91 -22.31 12.85
C GLU A 199 26.10 -21.24 12.09
N CYS A 200 26.81 -20.30 11.46
CA CYS A 200 26.23 -19.23 10.66
C CYS A 200 27.14 -18.90 9.49
N LYS A 201 26.58 -18.95 8.28
CA LYS A 201 27.26 -18.53 7.05
C LYS A 201 26.34 -17.67 6.22
N PHE A 202 26.87 -16.57 5.70
CA PHE A 202 26.23 -15.72 4.71
C PHE A 202 27.09 -15.74 3.44
N GLY A 203 26.67 -16.56 2.48
CA GLY A 203 27.43 -16.78 1.26
C GLY A 203 28.70 -17.55 1.57
N ASN A 204 29.86 -16.93 1.38
CA ASN A 204 31.15 -17.49 1.74
C ASN A 204 31.73 -16.94 3.05
N ASP A 205 31.05 -15.99 3.70
CA ASP A 205 31.53 -15.36 4.93
C ASP A 205 30.87 -16.00 6.16
N SER A 206 31.67 -16.17 7.22
CA SER A 206 31.15 -16.58 8.53
C SER A 206 30.44 -15.41 9.20
N CYS A 207 29.26 -15.67 9.77
CA CYS A 207 28.55 -14.72 10.63
C CYS A 207 28.58 -15.20 12.09
N ASN A 208 28.24 -14.31 13.02
CA ASN A 208 28.21 -14.59 14.44
C ASN A 208 27.00 -13.94 15.13
N ALA A 209 26.78 -14.24 16.40
CA ALA A 209 25.64 -13.72 17.17
C ALA A 209 25.57 -12.18 17.25
N SER A 210 26.70 -11.49 17.08
CA SER A 210 26.76 -10.01 17.04
C SER A 210 26.14 -9.41 15.77
N ASP A 211 25.98 -10.21 14.71
CA ASP A 211 25.36 -9.79 13.46
C ASP A 211 23.83 -9.86 13.54
N PHE A 212 23.29 -10.30 14.68
CA PHE A 212 21.86 -10.36 14.96
C PHE A 212 21.48 -9.28 15.97
N GLU A 213 20.42 -8.54 15.65
CA GLU A 213 19.84 -7.51 16.51
C GLU A 213 18.56 -8.03 17.18
N ILE A 214 18.30 -7.62 18.41
CA ILE A 214 17.06 -7.91 19.11
C ILE A 214 16.00 -6.91 18.66
N VAL A 215 14.95 -7.39 17.95
CA VAL A 215 13.90 -6.50 17.40
C VAL A 215 12.81 -6.16 18.39
N SER A 216 12.52 -7.06 19.31
CA SER A 216 11.50 -6.82 20.32
C SER A 216 11.84 -7.55 21.61
N PRO A 217 12.08 -6.82 22.71
CA PRO A 217 12.25 -7.45 24.01
C PRO A 217 10.96 -8.13 24.51
N HIS A 218 9.80 -7.86 23.90
CA HIS A 218 8.54 -8.52 24.26
C HIS A 218 8.37 -9.90 23.61
N LEU A 219 9.15 -10.23 22.58
CA LEU A 219 9.27 -11.60 22.10
C LEU A 219 10.62 -12.12 22.57
N SER A 220 10.61 -12.73 23.75
CA SER A 220 11.74 -13.20 24.57
C SER A 220 12.72 -14.17 23.89
N ALA A 221 12.54 -14.49 22.61
CA ALA A 221 13.43 -15.37 21.88
C ALA A 221 13.68 -14.97 20.43
N CYS A 222 13.28 -13.76 20.02
CA CYS A 222 13.41 -13.31 18.65
C CYS A 222 14.63 -12.43 18.43
N ALA A 223 15.48 -12.83 17.48
CA ALA A 223 16.51 -11.98 16.92
C ALA A 223 16.28 -11.81 15.42
N LEU A 224 16.73 -10.68 14.88
CA LEU A 224 16.69 -10.33 13.47
C LEU A 224 18.11 -10.28 12.94
N THR A 225 18.36 -11.00 11.87
CA THR A 225 19.49 -10.66 11.00
C THR A 225 19.03 -9.50 10.13
N VAL A 226 19.61 -8.33 10.34
CA VAL A 226 19.51 -7.22 9.38
C VAL A 226 20.28 -7.66 8.14
N GLY A 227 19.59 -7.74 7.00
CA GLY A 227 20.17 -8.21 5.76
C GLY A 227 21.47 -7.47 5.46
N PHE A 228 22.56 -8.21 5.28
CA PHE A 228 23.82 -7.67 4.83
C PHE A 228 23.59 -6.99 3.47
N GLU A 229 23.76 -5.67 3.43
CA GLU A 229 23.39 -4.82 2.30
C GLU A 229 24.17 -5.10 1.01
N GLU A 230 25.16 -5.99 1.01
CA GLU A 230 26.12 -6.10 -0.09
C GLU A 230 26.32 -7.46 -0.75
N LYS A 231 25.70 -8.57 -0.34
CA LYS A 231 26.01 -9.87 -0.97
C LYS A 231 24.75 -10.61 -1.39
N GLY A 232 24.68 -10.91 -2.69
CA GLY A 232 23.58 -11.64 -3.33
C GLY A 232 23.31 -13.01 -2.73
N TRP A 233 22.41 -13.75 -3.37
CA TRP A 233 21.86 -15.07 -2.96
C TRP A 233 22.70 -15.84 -1.92
N CYS A 234 22.21 -15.87 -0.68
CA CYS A 234 22.86 -16.59 0.42
C CYS A 234 21.96 -17.69 0.96
N LEU A 235 22.55 -18.88 1.09
CA LEU A 235 22.03 -19.95 1.91
C LEU A 235 22.43 -19.63 3.36
N ILE A 236 21.45 -19.28 4.20
CA ILE A 236 21.71 -19.21 5.64
C ILE A 236 21.50 -20.61 6.21
N GLU A 237 22.60 -21.28 6.56
CA GLU A 237 22.56 -22.53 7.32
C GLU A 237 22.67 -22.17 8.81
N ILE A 238 21.55 -22.29 9.53
CA ILE A 238 21.48 -22.10 10.98
C ILE A 238 21.19 -23.44 11.59
N VAL A 239 22.17 -23.99 12.28
CA VAL A 239 21.95 -25.15 13.12
C VAL A 239 21.66 -24.62 14.51
N GLY A 240 20.44 -24.89 14.99
CA GLY A 240 20.04 -24.60 16.37
C GLY A 240 20.33 -25.79 17.27
N LYS A 241 20.70 -25.53 18.52
CA LYS A 241 20.70 -26.56 19.56
C LYS A 241 19.27 -26.73 20.09
N LEU A 242 18.71 -27.92 19.95
CA LEU A 242 17.46 -28.29 20.63
C LEU A 242 17.83 -28.65 22.08
N GLU A 243 17.34 -27.86 23.02
CA GLU A 243 17.31 -28.23 24.46
C GLU A 243 15.90 -28.66 24.83
#